data_AF-A0A926L498-F1
#
_entry.id   AF-A0A926L498-F1
#
_cell.length_a   1.000
_cell.length_b   1.000
_cell.length_c   1.000
_cell.angle_alpha   90.00
_cell.angle_beta   90.00
_cell.angle_gamma   90.00
#
_symmetry.space_group_name_H-M   'P 1'
#
loop_
_entity.id
_entity.type
_entity.pdbx_description
1 polymer ?
#
loop_
_entity_poly.entity_id
_entity_poly.type
_entity_poly.pdbx_seq_one_letter_code
_entity_poly.pdbx_strand_id
1 'polypeptide(L)'
;MHADLLFTGGPVLTPEGRTATAVAVTGDRVTAVGHDEVRDLAGPRTEVVDLAGRLLLPGFQDAHVHPMPAGLELGRCDLTGTRTAEETVAAVRAYAAAHPEQEWITGGGWSMEAFAGGTPAKELLDAAVPDRPVYLPNRDHHGAWVNSRALERAGIGRDTPDPADGRIDRDAAGEPSGTLQEGAMQLVGRLTPPAGPAERLAALLRAQRHLHALGITAWQDALVGDFLGMEDPSQAYLAAARAGSLTARVVGALWWDRERGAEQIPELVERRAALTHGRFRATSVKLMLDGVAETGTAALLDPYLDGCGCATANRGTAFLDPQELPEYVAELDALGFQCHFHALGDRAVRDALDAVEAARRANGPSETRPHLAHLQVVHPDDVPRFARLGATATVQPLWAAHEPQMDELTIPFLGPERAARQYPFGALLASGARLAAGSDWPVSSPDPLQGIHVAVNRVGPDGDAPVFLPEQRIGLAAALTAYTAGSAYVNHLDDTGRVCAGALADLVVLDRDPFAGPLEEIASTRVALTYVGGERVYAAAEV
;
A
#
# COMPACT_ATOMS: atom_id res chain seq x y z
N MET A 1 -29.76 27.22 -10.31
CA MET A 1 -29.79 25.77 -10.03
C MET A 1 -29.37 25.63 -8.58
N HIS A 2 -30.14 24.90 -7.76
CA HIS A 2 -29.80 24.73 -6.34
C HIS A 2 -28.83 23.56 -6.17
N ALA A 3 -27.97 23.64 -5.16
CA ALA A 3 -27.06 22.55 -4.78
C ALA A 3 -27.84 21.38 -4.14
N ASP A 4 -27.37 20.16 -4.30
CA ASP A 4 -27.87 19.00 -3.56
C ASP A 4 -27.22 18.92 -2.17
N LEU A 5 -25.94 19.26 -2.09
CA LEU A 5 -25.14 19.28 -0.86
C LEU A 5 -24.33 20.58 -0.77
N LEU A 6 -24.27 21.17 0.42
CA LEU A 6 -23.54 22.41 0.70
C LEU A 6 -22.72 22.27 1.99
N PHE A 7 -21.39 22.37 1.88
CA PHE A 7 -20.49 22.46 3.03
C PHE A 7 -20.24 23.92 3.38
N THR A 8 -20.32 24.30 4.66
CA THR A 8 -20.08 25.68 5.13
C THR A 8 -19.41 25.71 6.51
N GLY A 9 -18.88 26.86 6.91
CA GLY A 9 -18.52 27.08 8.32
C GLY A 9 -17.12 26.60 8.73
N GLY A 10 -16.25 26.25 7.78
CA GLY A 10 -14.88 25.79 8.04
C GLY A 10 -13.96 26.01 6.83
N PRO A 11 -12.63 25.90 6.99
CA PRO A 11 -11.68 26.05 5.89
C PRO A 11 -11.81 24.92 4.86
N VAL A 12 -11.55 25.26 3.60
CA VAL A 12 -11.55 24.32 2.47
C VAL A 12 -10.18 24.33 1.80
N LEU A 13 -9.54 23.17 1.68
CA LEU A 13 -8.28 23.02 0.95
C LEU A 13 -8.56 22.93 -0.57
N THR A 14 -8.30 24.03 -1.29
CA THR A 14 -8.36 24.12 -2.76
C THR A 14 -6.95 24.05 -3.35
N PRO A 15 -6.80 23.94 -4.69
CA PRO A 15 -5.49 24.02 -5.35
C PRO A 15 -4.70 25.30 -5.03
N GLU A 16 -5.38 26.40 -4.73
CA GLU A 16 -4.79 27.69 -4.36
C GLU A 16 -4.48 27.81 -2.85
N GLY A 17 -4.77 26.76 -2.07
CA GLY A 17 -4.59 26.71 -0.63
C GLY A 17 -5.92 26.75 0.14
N ARG A 18 -5.87 27.15 1.42
CA ARG A 18 -7.05 27.17 2.30
C ARG A 18 -7.81 28.50 2.25
N THR A 19 -8.17 28.93 1.05
CA THR A 19 -8.74 30.27 0.82
C THR A 19 -10.26 30.31 0.79
N ALA A 20 -10.95 29.17 0.71
CA ALA A 20 -12.40 29.09 0.65
C ALA A 20 -13.01 28.59 1.97
N THR A 21 -14.30 28.86 2.17
CA THR A 21 -15.07 28.45 3.37
C THR A 21 -16.41 27.79 3.06
N ALA A 22 -16.75 27.60 1.78
CA ALA A 22 -17.96 26.93 1.34
C ALA A 22 -17.75 26.16 0.02
N VAL A 23 -18.44 25.04 -0.11
CA VAL A 23 -18.45 24.18 -1.30
C VAL A 23 -19.86 23.73 -1.60
N ALA A 24 -20.34 23.97 -2.81
CA ALA A 24 -21.62 23.47 -3.31
C ALA A 24 -21.40 22.29 -4.27
N VAL A 25 -22.20 21.25 -4.11
CA VAL A 25 -22.20 20.04 -4.93
C VAL A 25 -23.57 19.84 -5.55
N THR A 26 -23.62 19.50 -6.83
CA THR A 26 -24.84 19.11 -7.56
C THR A 26 -24.58 17.80 -8.29
N GLY A 27 -25.42 16.79 -8.08
CA GLY A 27 -25.15 15.42 -8.47
C GLY A 27 -23.86 14.92 -7.84
N ASP A 28 -22.92 14.48 -8.67
CA ASP A 28 -21.63 13.92 -8.25
C ASP A 28 -20.46 14.92 -8.31
N ARG A 29 -20.73 16.21 -8.58
CA ARG A 29 -19.68 17.21 -8.85
C ARG A 29 -19.79 18.46 -8.00
N VAL A 30 -18.62 18.99 -7.66
CA VAL A 30 -18.47 20.33 -7.10
C VAL A 30 -18.86 21.35 -8.16
N THR A 31 -19.87 22.17 -7.87
CA THR A 31 -20.37 23.21 -8.78
C THR A 31 -19.85 24.61 -8.43
N ALA A 32 -19.51 24.86 -7.17
CA ALA A 32 -18.93 26.14 -6.74
C ALA A 32 -18.07 25.95 -5.49
N VAL A 33 -17.01 26.76 -5.38
CA VAL A 33 -16.11 26.86 -4.23
C VAL A 33 -15.87 28.34 -3.97
N GLY A 34 -15.99 28.77 -2.72
CA GLY A 34 -15.93 30.18 -2.38
C GLY A 34 -16.31 30.44 -0.92
N HIS A 35 -17.07 31.50 -0.68
CA HIS A 35 -17.47 31.95 0.65
C HIS A 35 -19.00 32.05 0.80
N ASP A 36 -19.50 33.19 1.25
CA ASP A 36 -20.92 33.41 1.53
C ASP A 36 -21.76 33.38 0.24
N GLU A 37 -21.22 33.78 -0.90
CA GLU A 37 -21.90 33.74 -2.20
C GLU A 37 -22.26 32.33 -2.65
N VAL A 38 -21.56 31.31 -2.15
CA VAL A 38 -21.87 29.90 -2.45
C VAL A 38 -23.07 29.43 -1.63
N ARG A 39 -23.34 30.05 -0.47
CA ARG A 39 -24.46 29.69 0.40
C ARG A 39 -25.81 30.01 -0.25
N ASP A 40 -25.84 31.02 -1.11
CA ASP A 40 -27.03 31.40 -1.88
C ASP A 40 -27.48 30.33 -2.88
N LEU A 41 -26.64 29.31 -3.14
CA LEU A 41 -26.99 28.15 -3.95
C LEU A 41 -27.84 27.13 -3.20
N ALA A 42 -27.99 27.26 -1.87
CA ALA A 42 -28.89 26.42 -1.10
C ALA A 42 -30.35 26.60 -1.55
N GLY A 43 -31.06 25.49 -1.68
CA GLY A 43 -32.50 25.44 -1.92
C GLY A 43 -33.21 24.63 -0.84
N PRO A 44 -34.54 24.49 -0.92
CA PRO A 44 -35.35 23.81 0.10
C PRO A 44 -35.02 22.32 0.32
N ARG A 45 -34.24 21.70 -0.57
CA ARG A 45 -33.84 20.28 -0.51
C ARG A 45 -32.34 20.07 -0.33
N THR A 46 -31.56 21.15 -0.22
CA THR A 46 -30.11 21.06 -0.06
C THR A 46 -29.78 20.52 1.33
N GLU A 47 -28.98 19.46 1.41
CA GLU A 47 -28.34 19.06 2.66
C GLU A 47 -27.23 20.06 2.97
N VAL A 48 -27.29 20.71 4.14
CA VAL A 48 -26.24 21.63 4.59
C VAL A 48 -25.41 20.94 5.66
N VAL A 49 -24.12 20.81 5.40
CA VAL A 49 -23.13 20.25 6.33
C VAL A 49 -22.35 21.41 6.94
N ASP A 50 -22.55 21.64 8.24
CA ASP A 50 -21.74 22.57 9.01
C ASP A 50 -20.41 21.92 9.39
N LEU A 51 -19.33 22.48 8.85
CA LEU A 51 -17.97 22.08 9.17
C LEU A 51 -17.60 22.49 10.60
N ALA A 52 -18.24 23.49 11.21
CA ALA A 52 -17.95 23.93 12.58
C ALA A 52 -16.45 24.20 12.83
N GLY A 53 -15.79 24.84 11.86
CA GLY A 53 -14.35 25.13 11.88
C GLY A 53 -13.44 23.99 11.40
N ARG A 54 -13.98 22.81 11.11
CA ARG A 54 -13.24 21.65 10.59
C ARG A 54 -12.77 21.84 9.15
N LEU A 55 -11.66 21.18 8.78
CA LEU A 55 -11.10 21.24 7.44
C LEU A 55 -11.84 20.29 6.49
N LEU A 56 -12.33 20.83 5.37
CA LEU A 56 -12.75 20.08 4.19
C LEU A 56 -11.60 20.00 3.19
N LEU A 57 -11.35 18.82 2.63
CA LEU A 57 -10.30 18.59 1.63
C LEU A 57 -10.74 17.53 0.60
N PRO A 58 -9.99 17.33 -0.50
CA PRO A 58 -10.27 16.23 -1.40
C PRO A 58 -10.18 14.89 -0.68
N GLY A 59 -10.98 13.92 -1.11
CA GLY A 59 -10.85 12.54 -0.65
C GLY A 59 -9.44 12.02 -0.89
N PHE A 60 -8.90 11.30 0.11
CA PHE A 60 -7.61 10.65 -0.04
C PHE A 60 -7.72 9.54 -1.08
N GLN A 61 -6.58 9.22 -1.69
CA GLN A 61 -6.42 8.04 -2.53
C GLN A 61 -5.16 7.30 -2.14
N ASP A 62 -5.23 5.98 -2.23
CA ASP A 62 -4.11 5.10 -1.98
C ASP A 62 -3.53 4.60 -3.31
N ALA A 63 -2.30 4.97 -3.64
CA ALA A 63 -1.66 4.57 -4.89
C ALA A 63 -1.06 3.15 -4.87
N HIS A 64 -1.07 2.45 -3.74
CA HIS A 64 -0.53 1.10 -3.62
C HIS A 64 -1.11 0.40 -2.39
N VAL A 65 -2.06 -0.52 -2.59
CA VAL A 65 -2.72 -1.23 -1.50
C VAL A 65 -3.19 -2.63 -1.93
N HIS A 66 -3.49 -3.51 -0.98
CA HIS A 66 -4.01 -4.87 -1.18
C HIS A 66 -5.33 -5.10 -0.43
N PRO A 67 -6.44 -4.44 -0.81
CA PRO A 67 -7.64 -4.34 0.02
C PRO A 67 -8.36 -5.67 0.25
N MET A 68 -8.52 -6.52 -0.76
CA MET A 68 -9.24 -7.78 -0.55
C MET A 68 -8.45 -8.75 0.35
N PRO A 69 -7.13 -8.98 0.14
CA PRO A 69 -6.29 -9.69 1.11
C PRO A 69 -6.37 -9.10 2.53
N ALA A 70 -6.22 -7.79 2.69
CA ALA A 70 -6.36 -7.14 3.99
C ALA A 70 -7.76 -7.34 4.60
N GLY A 71 -8.80 -7.31 3.76
CA GLY A 71 -10.16 -7.61 4.15
C GLY A 71 -10.35 -9.05 4.63
N LEU A 72 -9.63 -10.02 4.06
CA LEU A 72 -9.64 -11.42 4.53
C LEU A 72 -8.97 -11.51 5.90
N GLU A 73 -7.80 -10.88 6.08
CA GLU A 73 -7.08 -10.85 7.36
C GLU A 73 -7.90 -10.23 8.48
N LEU A 74 -8.49 -9.04 8.24
CA LEU A 74 -9.43 -8.41 9.16
C LEU A 74 -10.67 -9.27 9.49
N GLY A 75 -11.00 -10.24 8.63
CA GLY A 75 -12.11 -11.17 8.82
C GLY A 75 -11.74 -12.48 9.51
N ARG A 76 -10.45 -12.70 9.78
CA ARG A 76 -9.87 -13.95 10.29
C ARG A 76 -9.12 -13.67 11.61
N CYS A 77 -8.08 -14.43 11.94
CA CYS A 77 -7.24 -14.15 13.10
C CYS A 77 -6.36 -12.91 12.86
N ASP A 78 -6.93 -11.73 13.10
CA ASP A 78 -6.25 -10.45 12.97
C ASP A 78 -5.24 -10.23 14.12
N LEU A 79 -3.96 -10.13 13.77
CA LEU A 79 -2.86 -9.85 14.69
C LEU A 79 -2.34 -8.41 14.52
N THR A 80 -3.01 -7.60 13.68
CA THR A 80 -2.65 -6.20 13.47
C THR A 80 -2.76 -5.45 14.79
N GLY A 81 -1.63 -4.90 15.26
CA GLY A 81 -1.55 -4.10 16.49
C GLY A 81 -1.12 -4.86 17.74
N THR A 82 -0.88 -6.18 17.67
CA THR A 82 -0.17 -6.89 18.75
C THR A 82 1.30 -6.46 18.78
N ARG A 83 1.83 -6.14 19.96
CA ARG A 83 3.18 -5.57 20.12
C ARG A 83 4.17 -6.54 20.75
N THR A 84 3.69 -7.60 21.40
CA THR A 84 4.54 -8.61 22.04
C THR A 84 4.20 -10.03 21.62
N ALA A 85 5.15 -10.95 21.79
CA ALA A 85 4.92 -12.37 21.59
C ALA A 85 3.73 -12.88 22.43
N GLU A 86 3.60 -12.43 23.68
CA GLU A 86 2.51 -12.84 24.57
C GLU A 86 1.14 -12.37 24.06
N GLU A 87 1.04 -11.10 23.64
CA GLU A 87 -0.20 -10.55 23.06
C GLU A 87 -0.58 -11.30 21.78
N THR A 88 0.40 -11.55 20.91
CA THR A 88 0.20 -12.27 19.65
C THR A 88 -0.33 -13.68 19.90
N VAL A 89 0.32 -14.45 20.78
CA VAL A 89 -0.10 -15.82 21.14
C VAL A 89 -1.47 -15.84 21.82
N ALA A 90 -1.76 -14.84 22.67
CA ALA A 90 -3.06 -14.71 23.31
C ALA A 90 -4.19 -14.45 22.31
N ALA A 91 -3.96 -13.59 21.31
CA ALA A 91 -4.90 -13.33 20.23
C ALA A 91 -5.20 -14.59 19.41
N VAL A 92 -4.16 -15.35 19.02
CA VAL A 92 -4.31 -16.63 18.32
C VAL A 92 -5.16 -17.61 19.15
N ARG A 93 -4.85 -17.75 20.45
CA ARG A 93 -5.61 -18.64 21.34
C ARG A 93 -7.08 -18.23 21.45
N ALA A 94 -7.34 -16.93 21.60
CA ALA A 94 -8.70 -16.40 21.70
C ALA A 94 -9.50 -16.64 20.42
N TYR A 95 -8.89 -16.37 19.25
CA TYR A 95 -9.52 -16.62 17.96
C TYR A 95 -9.83 -18.11 17.76
N ALA A 96 -8.87 -18.98 18.04
CA ALA A 96 -9.03 -20.42 17.90
C ALA A 96 -10.13 -20.99 18.81
N ALA A 97 -10.31 -20.43 20.02
CA ALA A 97 -11.37 -20.81 20.95
C ALA A 97 -12.75 -20.31 20.51
N ALA A 98 -12.82 -19.13 19.87
CA ALA A 98 -14.06 -18.55 19.36
C ALA A 98 -14.57 -19.23 18.09
N HIS A 99 -13.70 -19.94 17.35
CA HIS A 99 -14.00 -20.61 16.08
C HIS A 99 -13.65 -22.12 16.15
N PRO A 100 -14.34 -22.91 16.98
CA PRO A 100 -14.06 -24.34 17.14
C PRO A 100 -14.38 -25.17 15.88
N GLU A 101 -15.21 -24.65 14.97
CA GLU A 101 -15.60 -25.29 13.72
C GLU A 101 -14.57 -25.14 12.59
N GLN A 102 -13.63 -24.20 12.71
CA GLN A 102 -12.60 -23.99 11.70
C GLN A 102 -11.50 -25.05 11.83
N GLU A 103 -11.25 -25.76 10.73
CA GLU A 103 -10.20 -26.78 10.66
C GLU A 103 -8.79 -26.16 10.71
N TRP A 104 -8.60 -25.04 10.02
CA TRP A 104 -7.35 -24.27 10.01
C TRP A 104 -7.53 -22.97 10.78
N ILE A 105 -6.49 -22.54 11.49
CA ILE A 105 -6.39 -21.17 11.98
C ILE A 105 -5.57 -20.36 10.97
N THR A 106 -6.24 -19.46 10.28
CA THR A 106 -5.65 -18.52 9.33
C THR A 106 -5.94 -17.09 9.76
N GLY A 107 -5.18 -16.14 9.22
CA GLY A 107 -5.14 -14.74 9.66
C GLY A 107 -3.79 -14.16 9.26
N GLY A 108 -3.29 -13.16 9.98
CA GLY A 108 -1.99 -12.55 9.68
C GLY A 108 -1.75 -11.26 10.45
N GLY A 109 -0.69 -10.54 10.09
CA GLY A 109 -0.43 -9.18 10.60
C GLY A 109 0.50 -9.10 11.81
N TRP A 110 1.17 -10.19 12.21
CA TRP A 110 2.11 -10.16 13.33
C TRP A 110 3.41 -9.43 12.96
N SER A 111 3.97 -8.66 13.90
CA SER A 111 5.21 -7.93 13.71
C SER A 111 6.43 -8.80 14.02
N MET A 112 7.47 -8.77 13.17
CA MET A 112 8.75 -9.43 13.45
C MET A 112 9.37 -8.95 14.76
N GLU A 113 9.21 -7.67 15.08
CA GLU A 113 9.75 -7.02 16.28
C GLU A 113 9.15 -7.58 17.58
N ALA A 114 7.97 -8.19 17.50
CA ALA A 114 7.35 -8.84 18.67
C ALA A 114 8.11 -10.09 19.11
N PHE A 115 9.03 -10.60 18.28
CA PHE A 115 9.77 -11.85 18.49
C PHE A 115 11.27 -11.64 18.36
N ALA A 116 12.05 -12.24 19.26
CA ALA A 116 13.50 -12.18 19.20
C ALA A 116 14.03 -12.73 17.85
N GLY A 117 14.83 -11.93 17.15
CA GLY A 117 15.40 -12.30 15.84
C GLY A 117 14.38 -12.38 14.71
N GLY A 118 13.15 -11.86 14.89
CA GLY A 118 12.13 -11.80 13.84
C GLY A 118 11.54 -13.15 13.41
N THR A 119 11.90 -14.25 14.08
CA THR A 119 11.60 -15.62 13.66
C THR A 119 10.94 -16.40 14.81
N PRO A 120 9.61 -16.34 14.96
CA PRO A 120 8.92 -17.02 16.05
C PRO A 120 9.00 -18.55 15.93
N ALA A 121 9.12 -19.22 17.08
CA ALA A 121 9.20 -20.67 17.17
C ALA A 121 7.80 -21.32 17.12
N LYS A 122 7.66 -22.45 16.41
CA LYS A 122 6.39 -23.20 16.25
C LYS A 122 5.80 -23.67 17.58
N GLU A 123 6.62 -23.90 18.60
CA GLU A 123 6.20 -24.43 19.90
C GLU A 123 5.23 -23.50 20.63
N LEU A 124 5.34 -22.18 20.39
CA LEU A 124 4.39 -21.19 20.93
C LEU A 124 2.99 -21.38 20.32
N LEU A 125 2.90 -21.68 19.02
CA LEU A 125 1.63 -22.03 18.37
C LEU A 125 1.14 -23.42 18.77
N ASP A 126 2.04 -24.39 18.91
CA ASP A 126 1.66 -25.74 19.38
C ASP A 126 1.03 -25.69 20.77
N ALA A 127 1.51 -24.80 21.65
CA ALA A 127 0.90 -24.55 22.96
C ALA A 127 -0.41 -23.74 22.91
N ALA A 128 -0.61 -22.94 21.87
CA ALA A 128 -1.83 -22.14 21.66
C ALA A 128 -2.96 -22.97 21.04
N VAL A 129 -2.61 -23.76 20.02
CA VAL A 129 -3.50 -24.53 19.14
C VAL A 129 -2.85 -25.90 18.88
N PRO A 130 -3.03 -26.89 19.78
CA PRO A 130 -2.31 -28.16 19.72
C PRO A 130 -2.88 -29.17 18.69
N ASP A 131 -4.12 -28.97 18.26
CA ASP A 131 -4.93 -29.97 17.56
C ASP A 131 -5.23 -29.61 16.10
N ARG A 132 -4.90 -28.39 15.68
CA ARG A 132 -5.22 -27.86 14.35
C ARG A 132 -4.01 -27.20 13.70
N PRO A 133 -3.88 -27.25 12.36
CA PRO A 133 -2.84 -26.52 11.66
C PRO A 133 -3.07 -25.00 11.72
N VAL A 134 -1.98 -24.25 11.87
CA VAL A 134 -1.95 -22.79 11.91
C VAL A 134 -1.05 -22.26 10.80
N TYR A 135 -1.52 -21.24 10.08
CA TYR A 135 -0.75 -20.52 9.06
C TYR A 135 -1.04 -19.02 9.15
N LEU A 136 -0.02 -18.24 9.52
CA LEU A 136 -0.14 -16.81 9.81
C LEU A 136 0.99 -16.05 9.10
N PRO A 137 0.75 -15.42 7.93
CA PRO A 137 1.68 -14.47 7.34
C PRO A 137 2.04 -13.35 8.33
N ASN A 138 3.29 -12.91 8.28
CA ASN A 138 3.75 -11.74 9.02
C ASN A 138 3.17 -10.46 8.39
N ARG A 139 3.41 -9.34 9.07
CA ARG A 139 2.92 -8.03 8.66
C ARG A 139 3.34 -7.65 7.24
N ASP A 140 4.56 -7.94 6.80
CA ASP A 140 5.06 -7.56 5.48
C ASP A 140 4.80 -8.58 4.36
N HIS A 141 4.15 -9.71 4.66
CA HIS A 141 3.81 -10.79 3.72
C HIS A 141 5.01 -11.46 3.05
N HIS A 142 6.24 -11.25 3.55
CA HIS A 142 7.44 -11.94 3.11
C HIS A 142 7.79 -13.14 3.99
N GLY A 143 7.06 -13.38 5.09
CA GLY A 143 7.20 -14.55 5.94
C GLY A 143 5.88 -15.12 6.45
N ALA A 144 5.87 -16.40 6.86
CA ALA A 144 4.74 -17.04 7.52
C ALA A 144 5.15 -17.85 8.75
N TRP A 145 4.36 -17.72 9.81
CA TRP A 145 4.48 -18.51 11.04
C TRP A 145 3.51 -19.68 11.02
N VAL A 146 4.05 -20.88 11.22
CA VAL A 146 3.32 -22.15 11.14
C VAL A 146 3.62 -23.03 12.35
N ASN A 147 2.64 -23.83 12.76
CA ASN A 147 2.81 -24.78 13.85
C ASN A 147 3.25 -26.18 13.36
N SER A 148 3.55 -27.10 14.28
CA SER A 148 3.99 -28.45 13.93
C SER A 148 2.96 -29.21 13.08
N ARG A 149 1.66 -29.01 13.33
CA ARG A 149 0.58 -29.62 12.54
C ARG A 149 0.56 -29.17 11.08
N ALA A 150 0.84 -27.90 10.82
CA ALA A 150 0.93 -27.38 9.46
C ALA A 150 2.16 -27.93 8.72
N LEU A 151 3.32 -28.00 9.39
CA LEU A 151 4.54 -28.61 8.84
C LEU A 151 4.36 -30.10 8.52
N GLU A 152 3.75 -30.87 9.44
CA GLU A 152 3.41 -32.29 9.24
C GLU A 152 2.53 -32.48 8.01
N ARG A 153 1.49 -31.67 7.86
CA ARG A 153 0.57 -31.72 6.70
C ARG A 153 1.28 -31.39 5.38
N ALA A 154 2.27 -30.50 5.41
CA ALA A 154 3.06 -30.14 4.24
C ALA A 154 4.19 -31.12 3.93
N GLY A 155 4.46 -32.10 4.81
CA GLY A 155 5.59 -33.02 4.68
C GLY A 155 6.94 -32.31 4.82
N ILE A 156 7.00 -31.20 5.55
CA ILE A 156 8.22 -30.42 5.77
C ILE A 156 8.94 -30.98 7.01
N GLY A 157 10.21 -31.33 6.86
CA GLY A 157 11.07 -31.83 7.93
C GLY A 157 12.52 -31.38 7.77
N ARG A 158 13.41 -32.03 8.52
CA ARG A 158 14.86 -31.75 8.54
C ARG A 158 15.51 -31.78 7.15
N ASP A 159 15.13 -32.76 6.33
CA ASP A 159 15.76 -33.00 5.02
C ASP A 159 15.06 -32.28 3.85
N THR A 160 14.03 -31.47 4.12
CA THR A 160 13.33 -30.70 3.07
C THR A 160 14.25 -29.58 2.55
N PRO A 161 14.57 -29.53 1.25
CA PRO A 161 15.37 -28.44 0.71
C PRO A 161 14.58 -27.12 0.67
N ASP A 162 15.31 -26.01 0.72
CA ASP A 162 14.75 -24.68 0.46
C ASP A 162 14.35 -24.54 -1.02
N PRO A 163 13.25 -23.84 -1.35
CA PRO A 163 12.92 -23.51 -2.73
C PRO A 163 13.91 -22.50 -3.33
N ALA A 164 13.90 -22.35 -4.66
CA ALA A 164 14.85 -21.46 -5.35
C ALA A 164 14.70 -19.98 -4.97
N ASP A 165 13.48 -19.58 -4.59
CA ASP A 165 13.08 -18.21 -4.27
C ASP A 165 12.64 -18.06 -2.81
N GLY A 166 13.05 -18.95 -1.90
CA GLY A 166 12.68 -18.84 -0.49
C GLY A 166 13.48 -19.73 0.46
N ARG A 167 13.21 -19.61 1.76
CA ARG A 167 13.98 -20.28 2.83
C ARG A 167 13.07 -20.83 3.92
N ILE A 168 13.36 -22.04 4.40
CA ILE A 168 12.76 -22.60 5.61
C ILE A 168 13.68 -22.28 6.78
N ASP A 169 13.21 -21.50 7.75
CA ASP A 169 14.03 -21.21 8.94
C ASP A 169 14.15 -22.48 9.80
N ARG A 170 15.37 -22.73 10.29
CA ARG A 170 15.74 -23.96 11.01
C ARG A 170 16.41 -23.65 12.33
N ASP A 171 16.21 -24.52 13.30
CA ASP A 171 16.89 -24.45 14.59
C ASP A 171 18.34 -24.99 14.51
N ALA A 172 19.04 -24.97 15.65
CA ALA A 172 20.42 -25.44 15.73
C ALA A 172 20.60 -26.95 15.43
N ALA A 173 19.53 -27.76 15.47
CA ALA A 173 19.54 -29.17 15.09
C ALA A 173 19.24 -29.39 13.59
N GLY A 174 18.84 -28.33 12.88
CA GLY A 174 18.42 -28.35 11.49
C GLY A 174 16.94 -28.66 11.31
N GLU A 175 16.16 -28.74 12.39
CA GLU A 175 14.71 -28.95 12.31
C GLU A 175 14.00 -27.65 11.91
N PRO A 176 12.93 -27.69 11.09
CA PRO A 176 12.15 -26.49 10.76
C PRO A 176 11.64 -25.81 12.04
N SER A 177 11.94 -24.54 12.23
CA SER A 177 11.63 -23.80 13.47
C SER A 177 10.20 -23.28 13.51
N GLY A 178 9.51 -23.22 12.36
CA GLY A 178 8.13 -22.71 12.25
C GLY A 178 7.99 -21.43 11.45
N THR A 179 9.08 -20.84 10.96
CA THR A 179 9.03 -19.66 10.08
C THR A 179 9.43 -20.04 8.65
N LEU A 180 8.66 -19.56 7.67
CA LEU A 180 8.88 -19.79 6.23
C LEU A 180 9.02 -18.43 5.53
N GLN A 181 10.02 -18.27 4.68
CA GLN A 181 10.36 -16.99 4.03
C GLN A 181 10.11 -17.07 2.52
N GLU A 182 9.55 -16.01 1.95
CA GLU A 182 9.37 -15.79 0.51
C GLU A 182 8.65 -17.00 -0.14
N GLY A 183 9.22 -17.60 -1.19
CA GLY A 183 8.65 -18.77 -1.86
C GLY A 183 8.39 -19.97 -0.96
N ALA A 184 9.09 -20.11 0.18
CA ALA A 184 8.87 -21.21 1.13
C ALA A 184 7.50 -21.15 1.82
N MET A 185 6.88 -19.97 1.90
CA MET A 185 5.52 -19.80 2.42
C MET A 185 4.52 -20.67 1.65
N GLN A 186 4.73 -20.84 0.33
CA GLN A 186 3.85 -21.63 -0.53
C GLN A 186 3.85 -23.12 -0.22
N LEU A 187 4.87 -23.64 0.45
CA LEU A 187 4.92 -25.05 0.82
C LEU A 187 3.76 -25.43 1.75
N VAL A 188 3.34 -24.50 2.61
CA VAL A 188 2.18 -24.65 3.52
C VAL A 188 0.96 -23.87 3.01
N GLY A 189 1.13 -22.64 2.53
CA GLY A 189 0.02 -21.75 2.17
C GLY A 189 -0.98 -22.37 1.20
N ARG A 190 -0.50 -23.14 0.21
CA ARG A 190 -1.34 -23.87 -0.77
C ARG A 190 -2.27 -24.94 -0.16
N LEU A 191 -2.04 -25.33 1.09
CA LEU A 191 -2.86 -26.31 1.81
C LEU A 191 -3.97 -25.66 2.64
N THR A 192 -3.93 -24.33 2.78
CA THR A 192 -4.96 -23.60 3.50
C THR A 192 -6.28 -23.61 2.69
N PRO A 193 -7.45 -23.64 3.35
CA PRO A 193 -8.73 -23.58 2.65
C PRO A 193 -8.86 -22.24 1.89
N PRO A 194 -9.10 -22.25 0.57
CA PRO A 194 -9.27 -21.02 -0.19
C PRO A 194 -10.58 -20.33 0.19
N ALA A 195 -10.59 -19.00 0.21
CA ALA A 195 -11.82 -18.24 0.43
C ALA A 195 -12.82 -18.48 -0.70
N GLY A 196 -14.09 -18.72 -0.34
CA GLY A 196 -15.17 -18.83 -1.32
C GLY A 196 -15.51 -17.47 -1.94
N PRO A 197 -16.20 -17.41 -3.10
CA PRO A 197 -16.56 -16.14 -3.74
C PRO A 197 -17.32 -15.16 -2.85
N ALA A 198 -18.21 -15.65 -1.98
CA ALA A 198 -18.95 -14.83 -1.04
C ALA A 198 -18.06 -14.23 0.06
N GLU A 199 -17.07 -15.00 0.54
CA GLU A 199 -16.10 -14.53 1.53
C GLU A 199 -15.18 -13.46 0.93
N ARG A 200 -14.67 -13.68 -0.30
CA ARG A 200 -13.85 -12.68 -1.03
C ARG A 200 -14.60 -11.37 -1.26
N LEU A 201 -15.88 -11.44 -1.65
CA LEU A 201 -16.72 -10.24 -1.79
C LEU A 201 -16.92 -9.55 -0.42
N ALA A 202 -17.20 -10.30 0.64
CA ALA A 202 -17.35 -9.75 1.98
C ALA A 202 -16.05 -9.11 2.49
N ALA A 203 -14.90 -9.71 2.19
CA ALA A 203 -13.57 -9.19 2.50
C ALA A 203 -13.31 -7.86 1.80
N LEU A 204 -13.52 -7.79 0.48
CA LEU A 204 -13.39 -6.54 -0.26
C LEU A 204 -14.30 -5.43 0.30
N LEU A 205 -15.56 -5.75 0.62
CA LEU A 205 -16.49 -4.76 1.19
C LEU A 205 -16.12 -4.35 2.62
N ARG A 206 -15.50 -5.24 3.41
CA ARG A 206 -14.93 -4.92 4.73
C ARG A 206 -13.78 -3.92 4.58
N ALA A 207 -12.87 -4.19 3.67
CA ALA A 207 -11.74 -3.31 3.36
C ALA A 207 -12.22 -1.94 2.86
N GLN A 208 -13.17 -1.88 1.92
CA GLN A 208 -13.75 -0.62 1.45
C GLN A 208 -14.33 0.21 2.60
N ARG A 209 -15.07 -0.41 3.54
CA ARG A 209 -15.61 0.32 4.70
C ARG A 209 -14.49 0.87 5.60
N HIS A 210 -13.44 0.10 5.82
CA HIS A 210 -12.29 0.53 6.60
C HIS A 210 -11.55 1.70 5.94
N LEU A 211 -11.26 1.59 4.64
CA LEU A 211 -10.62 2.65 3.86
C LEU A 211 -11.48 3.94 3.81
N HIS A 212 -12.80 3.80 3.64
CA HIS A 212 -13.72 4.95 3.73
C HIS A 212 -13.73 5.59 5.12
N ALA A 213 -13.58 4.83 6.20
CA ALA A 213 -13.47 5.39 7.55
C ALA A 213 -12.20 6.23 7.76
N LEU A 214 -11.19 6.03 6.92
CA LEU A 214 -9.93 6.76 6.88
C LEU A 214 -9.89 7.84 5.78
N GLY A 215 -11.03 8.12 5.15
CA GLY A 215 -11.15 9.16 4.12
C GLY A 215 -10.64 8.76 2.74
N ILE A 216 -10.30 7.49 2.53
CA ILE A 216 -9.84 6.99 1.23
C ILE A 216 -11.05 6.72 0.34
N THR A 217 -11.06 7.38 -0.82
CA THR A 217 -12.19 7.41 -1.77
C THR A 217 -11.92 6.63 -3.06
N ALA A 218 -10.65 6.37 -3.36
CA ALA A 218 -10.19 5.58 -4.48
C ALA A 218 -8.83 4.95 -4.17
N TRP A 219 -8.46 3.90 -4.89
CA TRP A 219 -7.16 3.26 -4.72
C TRP A 219 -6.66 2.52 -5.97
N GLN A 220 -5.37 2.22 -5.99
CA GLN A 220 -4.76 1.26 -6.89
C GLN A 220 -4.51 -0.06 -6.15
N ASP A 221 -5.23 -1.11 -6.53
CA ASP A 221 -4.91 -2.46 -6.05
C ASP A 221 -3.66 -2.94 -6.77
N ALA A 222 -2.57 -3.08 -6.02
CA ALA A 222 -1.27 -3.37 -6.58
C ALA A 222 -1.09 -4.86 -6.94
N LEU A 223 -2.11 -5.70 -6.73
CA LEU A 223 -2.09 -7.12 -7.08
C LEU A 223 -3.45 -7.63 -7.56
N VAL A 224 -3.63 -7.72 -8.89
CA VAL A 224 -4.75 -8.42 -9.52
C VAL A 224 -4.23 -9.66 -10.25
N GLY A 225 -4.33 -10.80 -9.59
CA GLY A 225 -3.82 -12.09 -10.02
C GLY A 225 -3.45 -12.95 -8.81
N ASP A 226 -3.01 -14.17 -9.07
CA ASP A 226 -2.51 -15.04 -8.02
C ASP A 226 -1.03 -14.75 -7.77
N PHE A 227 -0.66 -14.49 -6.53
CA PHE A 227 0.72 -14.28 -6.11
C PHE A 227 0.94 -14.77 -4.68
N LEU A 228 1.97 -15.58 -4.46
CA LEU A 228 2.44 -16.06 -3.15
C LEU A 228 1.33 -16.25 -2.09
N GLY A 229 0.27 -16.98 -2.42
CA GLY A 229 -0.78 -17.36 -1.46
C GLY A 229 -1.78 -16.24 -1.15
N MET A 230 -1.61 -15.05 -1.74
CA MET A 230 -2.69 -14.07 -1.87
C MET A 230 -3.62 -14.49 -3.00
N GLU A 231 -4.92 -14.47 -2.70
CA GLU A 231 -5.96 -14.89 -3.63
C GLU A 231 -6.29 -13.78 -4.64
N ASP A 232 -6.51 -14.11 -5.92
CA ASP A 232 -6.89 -13.12 -6.94
C ASP A 232 -8.19 -12.36 -6.56
N PRO A 233 -8.13 -11.02 -6.39
CA PRO A 233 -9.28 -10.20 -6.05
C PRO A 233 -10.20 -9.90 -7.25
N SER A 234 -9.82 -10.26 -8.47
CA SER A 234 -10.49 -9.83 -9.71
C SER A 234 -11.99 -10.08 -9.72
N GLN A 235 -12.42 -11.28 -9.31
CA GLN A 235 -13.84 -11.66 -9.30
C GLN A 235 -14.64 -10.94 -8.21
N ALA A 236 -14.02 -10.63 -7.06
CA ALA A 236 -14.67 -9.87 -6.00
C ALA A 236 -14.93 -8.42 -6.47
N TYR A 237 -13.97 -7.79 -7.13
CA TYR A 237 -14.16 -6.46 -7.72
C TYR A 237 -15.24 -6.45 -8.79
N LEU A 238 -15.23 -7.40 -9.72
CA LEU A 238 -16.26 -7.47 -10.77
C LEU A 238 -17.65 -7.70 -10.18
N ALA A 239 -17.78 -8.58 -9.18
CA ALA A 239 -19.05 -8.81 -8.49
C ALA A 239 -19.54 -7.53 -7.81
N ALA A 240 -18.68 -6.85 -7.05
CA ALA A 240 -19.02 -5.62 -6.35
C ALA A 240 -19.37 -4.47 -7.32
N ALA A 241 -18.61 -4.31 -8.40
CA ALA A 241 -18.83 -3.28 -9.40
C ALA A 241 -20.15 -3.50 -10.17
N ARG A 242 -20.46 -4.74 -10.56
CA ARG A 242 -21.72 -5.08 -11.25
C ARG A 242 -22.94 -4.95 -10.35
N ALA A 243 -22.79 -5.25 -9.06
CA ALA A 243 -23.84 -5.10 -8.06
C ALA A 243 -24.04 -3.64 -7.60
N GLY A 244 -23.13 -2.73 -7.97
CA GLY A 244 -23.14 -1.34 -7.49
C GLY A 244 -22.70 -1.18 -6.03
N SER A 245 -22.16 -2.22 -5.40
CA SER A 245 -21.68 -2.17 -4.01
C SER A 245 -20.21 -1.72 -3.89
N LEU A 246 -19.46 -1.68 -4.99
CA LEU A 246 -18.17 -1.01 -5.05
C LEU A 246 -18.41 0.50 -5.17
N THR A 247 -18.23 1.23 -4.08
CA THR A 247 -18.41 2.69 -4.04
C THR A 247 -17.12 3.41 -4.40
N ALA A 248 -15.96 2.87 -4.02
CA ALA A 248 -14.67 3.45 -4.40
C ALA A 248 -14.38 3.32 -5.91
N ARG A 249 -13.52 4.20 -6.43
CA ARG A 249 -12.93 4.04 -7.78
C ARG A 249 -11.62 3.28 -7.64
N VAL A 250 -11.43 2.24 -8.45
CA VAL A 250 -10.32 1.30 -8.29
C VAL A 250 -9.62 1.05 -9.60
N VAL A 251 -8.31 1.26 -9.61
CA VAL A 251 -7.42 0.77 -10.68
C VAL A 251 -6.77 -0.52 -10.21
N GLY A 252 -6.90 -1.58 -11.00
CA GLY A 252 -6.24 -2.87 -10.73
C GLY A 252 -4.93 -2.98 -11.52
N ALA A 253 -3.86 -3.37 -10.84
CA ALA A 253 -2.59 -3.74 -11.47
C ALA A 253 -2.56 -5.25 -11.70
N LEU A 254 -2.70 -5.68 -12.97
CA LEU A 254 -2.58 -7.08 -13.35
C LEU A 254 -1.18 -7.59 -13.01
N TRP A 255 -1.11 -8.72 -12.32
CA TRP A 255 0.16 -9.31 -11.93
C TRP A 255 0.97 -9.78 -13.14
N TRP A 256 2.24 -9.38 -13.22
CA TRP A 256 3.22 -9.96 -14.14
C TRP A 256 3.84 -11.21 -13.52
N ASP A 257 3.67 -12.35 -14.17
CA ASP A 257 4.30 -13.59 -13.74
C ASP A 257 5.78 -13.58 -14.15
N ARG A 258 6.67 -13.59 -13.16
CA ARG A 258 8.13 -13.54 -13.34
C ARG A 258 8.73 -14.83 -13.91
N GLU A 259 7.99 -15.93 -13.91
CA GLU A 259 8.45 -17.18 -14.56
C GLU A 259 8.19 -17.18 -16.07
N ARG A 260 7.54 -16.13 -16.58
CA ARG A 260 7.12 -15.98 -17.98
C ARG A 260 7.70 -14.72 -18.60
N GLY A 261 7.80 -14.70 -19.93
CA GLY A 261 8.29 -13.58 -20.72
C GLY A 261 7.15 -12.80 -21.40
N ALA A 262 7.48 -12.12 -22.51
CA ALA A 262 6.54 -11.33 -23.31
C ALA A 262 5.33 -12.12 -23.84
N GLU A 263 5.40 -13.45 -23.91
CA GLU A 263 4.29 -14.30 -24.36
C GLU A 263 3.04 -14.20 -23.47
N GLN A 264 3.14 -13.64 -22.26
CA GLN A 264 2.00 -13.38 -21.39
C GLN A 264 1.22 -12.09 -21.75
N ILE A 265 1.79 -11.18 -22.55
CA ILE A 265 1.18 -9.88 -22.85
C ILE A 265 -0.20 -10.01 -23.53
N PRO A 266 -0.43 -10.91 -24.50
CA PRO A 266 -1.77 -11.12 -25.06
C PRO A 266 -2.81 -11.50 -24.01
N GLU A 267 -2.43 -12.34 -23.04
CA GLU A 267 -3.30 -12.71 -21.92
C GLU A 267 -3.62 -11.50 -21.03
N LEU A 268 -2.64 -10.64 -20.74
CA LEU A 268 -2.86 -9.40 -20.00
C LEU A 268 -3.86 -8.46 -20.72
N VAL A 269 -3.78 -8.37 -22.05
CA VAL A 269 -4.74 -7.60 -22.87
C VAL A 269 -6.16 -8.17 -22.74
N GLU A 270 -6.31 -9.49 -22.81
CA GLU A 270 -7.60 -10.17 -22.62
C GLU A 270 -8.14 -9.95 -21.20
N ARG A 271 -7.27 -10.09 -20.17
CA ARG A 271 -7.62 -9.84 -18.77
C ARG A 271 -8.06 -8.40 -18.55
N ARG A 272 -7.37 -7.39 -19.11
CA ARG A 272 -7.81 -5.98 -19.03
C ARG A 272 -9.22 -5.80 -19.58
N ALA A 273 -9.54 -6.42 -20.72
CA ALA A 273 -10.86 -6.33 -21.33
C ALA A 273 -11.94 -7.02 -20.47
N ALA A 274 -11.64 -8.17 -19.87
CA ALA A 274 -12.56 -8.92 -19.02
C ALA A 274 -12.74 -8.31 -17.62
N LEU A 275 -11.68 -7.69 -17.08
CA LEU A 275 -11.57 -7.18 -15.70
C LEU A 275 -11.75 -5.65 -15.64
N THR A 276 -12.64 -5.11 -16.46
CA THR A 276 -13.00 -3.68 -16.45
C THR A 276 -14.52 -3.52 -16.44
N HIS A 277 -15.06 -2.94 -15.37
CA HIS A 277 -16.48 -2.67 -15.25
C HIS A 277 -16.77 -1.55 -14.24
N GLY A 278 -17.58 -0.57 -14.63
CA GLY A 278 -18.03 0.50 -13.72
C GLY A 278 -16.85 1.23 -13.05
N ARG A 279 -16.79 1.15 -11.73
CA ARG A 279 -15.75 1.79 -10.90
C ARG A 279 -14.44 0.99 -10.80
N PHE A 280 -14.35 -0.22 -11.35
CA PHE A 280 -13.12 -1.02 -11.38
C PHE A 280 -12.53 -1.10 -12.80
N ARG A 281 -11.22 -0.85 -12.93
CA ARG A 281 -10.50 -0.91 -14.20
C ARG A 281 -9.13 -1.56 -14.04
N ALA A 282 -8.88 -2.71 -14.66
CA ALA A 282 -7.59 -3.38 -14.62
C ALA A 282 -6.64 -2.88 -15.73
N THR A 283 -6.25 -1.60 -15.66
CA THR A 283 -5.47 -0.90 -16.70
C THR A 283 -3.97 -0.78 -16.41
N SER A 284 -3.53 -1.26 -15.25
CA SER A 284 -2.13 -1.27 -14.85
C SER A 284 -1.56 -2.70 -14.89
N VAL A 285 -0.25 -2.84 -14.96
CA VAL A 285 0.49 -4.10 -14.77
C VAL A 285 1.50 -3.91 -13.65
N LYS A 286 1.48 -4.79 -12.64
CA LYS A 286 2.45 -4.79 -11.54
C LYS A 286 3.67 -5.63 -11.94
N LEU A 287 4.84 -5.01 -11.96
CA LEU A 287 6.12 -5.68 -12.20
C LEU A 287 6.93 -5.64 -10.90
N MET A 288 7.20 -6.81 -10.32
CA MET A 288 8.03 -6.93 -9.11
C MET A 288 9.48 -7.15 -9.50
N LEU A 289 10.35 -6.17 -9.23
CA LEU A 289 11.74 -6.21 -9.71
C LEU A 289 12.72 -6.80 -8.69
N ASP A 290 12.43 -6.69 -7.40
CA ASP A 290 13.26 -7.18 -6.30
C ASP A 290 12.45 -7.50 -5.04
N GLY A 291 13.11 -7.92 -3.96
CA GLY A 291 12.51 -8.17 -2.65
C GLY A 291 12.61 -6.98 -1.70
N VAL A 292 12.97 -7.23 -0.44
CA VAL A 292 13.08 -6.22 0.64
C VAL A 292 14.49 -6.14 1.21
N ALA A 293 14.87 -4.99 1.77
CA ALA A 293 16.22 -4.77 2.26
C ALA A 293 16.51 -5.56 3.54
N GLU A 294 15.47 -5.73 4.36
CA GLU A 294 15.46 -6.35 5.67
C GLU A 294 15.81 -7.85 5.61
N THR A 295 15.47 -8.52 4.50
CA THR A 295 15.83 -9.92 4.25
C THR A 295 17.04 -10.07 3.32
N GLY A 296 17.65 -8.94 2.91
CA GLY A 296 18.80 -8.92 2.01
C GLY A 296 18.47 -9.28 0.56
N THR A 297 17.20 -9.12 0.14
CA THR A 297 16.70 -9.52 -1.18
C THR A 297 16.44 -8.36 -2.14
N ALA A 298 16.36 -7.11 -1.65
CA ALA A 298 16.29 -5.92 -2.50
C ALA A 298 17.56 -5.76 -3.35
N ALA A 299 17.42 -5.41 -4.63
CA ALA A 299 18.52 -5.43 -5.58
C ALA A 299 19.37 -4.16 -5.46
N LEU A 300 20.65 -4.30 -5.09
CA LEU A 300 21.57 -3.19 -4.84
C LEU A 300 22.68 -3.06 -5.89
N LEU A 301 23.09 -1.82 -6.17
CA LEU A 301 24.21 -1.48 -7.05
C LEU A 301 25.57 -1.87 -6.46
N ASP A 302 25.67 -1.89 -5.13
CA ASP A 302 26.84 -2.34 -4.36
C ASP A 302 26.41 -3.46 -3.38
N PRO A 303 27.30 -4.35 -2.93
CA PRO A 303 26.91 -5.46 -2.05
C PRO A 303 26.39 -5.01 -0.68
N TYR A 304 25.53 -5.82 -0.07
CA TYR A 304 25.18 -5.71 1.34
C TYR A 304 26.40 -5.90 2.23
N LEU A 305 26.38 -5.27 3.41
CA LEU A 305 27.35 -5.51 4.49
C LEU A 305 26.87 -6.64 5.40
N ASP A 306 27.78 -7.24 6.16
CA ASP A 306 27.45 -8.13 7.28
C ASP A 306 27.37 -7.34 8.60
N GLY A 307 27.05 -8.03 9.70
CA GLY A 307 26.97 -7.41 11.04
C GLY A 307 28.29 -6.84 11.57
N CYS A 308 29.44 -7.13 10.95
CA CYS A 308 30.72 -6.48 11.28
C CYS A 308 31.06 -5.31 10.35
N GLY A 309 30.15 -4.97 9.43
CA GLY A 309 30.30 -3.89 8.46
C GLY A 309 31.17 -4.24 7.27
N CYS A 310 31.50 -5.53 7.07
CA CYS A 310 32.31 -5.99 5.94
C CYS A 310 31.41 -6.26 4.72
N ALA A 311 31.90 -5.90 3.53
CA ALA A 311 31.16 -6.17 2.30
C ALA A 311 31.02 -7.68 2.05
N THR A 312 29.78 -8.11 1.77
CA THR A 312 29.46 -9.48 1.40
C THR A 312 29.52 -9.66 -0.12
N ALA A 313 29.20 -10.86 -0.60
CA ALA A 313 28.93 -11.10 -2.02
C ALA A 313 27.46 -10.84 -2.42
N ASN A 314 26.57 -10.65 -1.45
CA ASN A 314 25.13 -10.50 -1.69
C ASN A 314 24.80 -9.12 -2.25
N ARG A 315 24.05 -9.06 -3.34
CA ARG A 315 23.56 -7.83 -3.99
C ARG A 315 22.02 -7.82 -4.11
N GLY A 316 21.35 -8.69 -3.36
CA GLY A 316 19.95 -8.99 -3.51
C GLY A 316 19.64 -9.76 -4.79
N THR A 317 18.35 -9.82 -5.11
CA THR A 317 17.82 -10.64 -6.19
C THR A 317 17.08 -9.77 -7.19
N ALA A 318 17.44 -9.87 -8.47
CA ALA A 318 16.62 -9.35 -9.54
C ALA A 318 15.59 -10.42 -9.92
N PHE A 319 14.30 -10.10 -9.79
CA PHE A 319 13.21 -11.03 -10.09
C PHE A 319 12.85 -11.07 -11.56
N LEU A 320 13.17 -10.03 -12.33
CA LEU A 320 13.08 -10.01 -13.78
C LEU A 320 14.47 -9.76 -14.37
N ASP A 321 14.74 -10.32 -15.55
CA ASP A 321 16.00 -10.05 -16.26
C ASP A 321 16.02 -8.57 -16.72
N PRO A 322 16.99 -7.76 -16.25
CA PRO A 322 17.12 -6.37 -16.68
C PRO A 322 17.37 -6.20 -18.18
N GLN A 323 17.83 -7.24 -18.89
CA GLN A 323 18.00 -7.19 -20.33
C GLN A 323 16.69 -7.31 -21.10
N GLU A 324 15.70 -8.02 -20.54
CA GLU A 324 14.39 -8.25 -21.15
C GLU A 324 13.36 -7.19 -20.70
N LEU A 325 13.49 -6.67 -19.48
CA LEU A 325 12.56 -5.69 -18.90
C LEU A 325 12.28 -4.47 -19.82
N PRO A 326 13.26 -3.87 -20.52
CA PRO A 326 12.99 -2.78 -21.46
C PRO A 326 12.06 -3.15 -22.61
N GLU A 327 12.11 -4.39 -23.10
CA GLU A 327 11.22 -4.88 -24.16
C GLU A 327 9.79 -5.03 -23.63
N TYR A 328 9.63 -5.66 -22.47
CA TYR A 328 8.33 -5.84 -21.82
C TYR A 328 7.64 -4.50 -21.56
N VAL A 329 8.37 -3.53 -20.99
CA VAL A 329 7.82 -2.21 -20.68
C VAL A 329 7.49 -1.41 -21.94
N ALA A 330 8.30 -1.52 -23.00
CA ALA A 330 8.00 -0.87 -24.27
C ALA A 330 6.73 -1.44 -24.93
N GLU A 331 6.53 -2.75 -24.90
CA GLU A 331 5.33 -3.38 -25.46
C GLU A 331 4.07 -3.05 -24.63
N LEU A 332 4.16 -3.11 -23.30
CA LEU A 332 3.07 -2.72 -22.40
C LEU A 332 2.67 -1.25 -22.59
N ASP A 333 3.65 -0.35 -22.70
CA ASP A 333 3.41 1.07 -22.96
C ASP A 333 2.74 1.31 -24.32
N ALA A 334 3.18 0.60 -25.38
CA ALA A 334 2.56 0.68 -26.71
C ALA A 334 1.10 0.23 -26.71
N LEU A 335 0.75 -0.70 -25.81
CA LEU A 335 -0.61 -1.20 -25.59
C LEU A 335 -1.42 -0.33 -24.61
N GLY A 336 -0.83 0.76 -24.11
CA GLY A 336 -1.47 1.71 -23.20
C GLY A 336 -1.66 1.19 -21.77
N PHE A 337 -0.87 0.21 -21.34
CA PHE A 337 -0.81 -0.18 -19.93
C PHE A 337 0.03 0.80 -19.12
N GLN A 338 -0.40 1.06 -17.89
CA GLN A 338 0.43 1.72 -16.89
C GLN A 338 1.31 0.68 -16.20
N CYS A 339 2.63 0.79 -16.34
CA CYS A 339 3.56 -0.04 -15.58
C CYS A 339 3.70 0.49 -14.14
N HIS A 340 3.38 -0.35 -13.17
CA HIS A 340 3.55 -0.14 -11.75
C HIS A 340 4.69 -1.03 -11.26
N PHE A 341 5.83 -0.45 -10.89
CA PHE A 341 7.00 -1.20 -10.49
C PHE A 341 7.11 -1.29 -8.97
N HIS A 342 7.38 -2.47 -8.43
CA HIS A 342 7.98 -2.61 -7.09
C HIS A 342 9.49 -2.53 -7.25
N ALA A 343 10.12 -1.55 -6.59
CA ALA A 343 11.56 -1.32 -6.65
C ALA A 343 12.06 -0.70 -5.32
N LEU A 344 12.65 -1.52 -4.45
CA LEU A 344 13.18 -1.04 -3.16
C LEU A 344 14.64 -0.67 -3.26
N GLY A 345 15.45 -1.54 -3.87
CA GLY A 345 16.88 -1.34 -4.01
C GLY A 345 17.24 -0.38 -5.15
N ASP A 346 18.38 0.29 -5.02
CA ASP A 346 18.82 1.30 -5.98
C ASP A 346 19.10 0.73 -7.38
N ARG A 347 19.46 -0.56 -7.49
CA ARG A 347 19.57 -1.24 -8.78
C ARG A 347 18.20 -1.49 -9.41
N ALA A 348 17.21 -1.95 -8.64
CA ALA A 348 15.85 -2.13 -9.14
C ALA A 348 15.24 -0.82 -9.64
N VAL A 349 15.49 0.30 -8.93
CA VAL A 349 15.05 1.64 -9.35
C VAL A 349 15.71 2.04 -10.67
N ARG A 350 17.01 1.79 -10.83
CA ARG A 350 17.72 2.06 -12.08
C ARG A 350 17.19 1.23 -13.24
N ASP A 351 17.00 -0.06 -13.03
CA ASP A 351 16.50 -0.99 -14.05
C ASP A 351 15.07 -0.58 -14.50
N ALA A 352 14.19 -0.18 -13.57
CA ALA A 352 12.87 0.36 -13.90
C ALA A 352 12.95 1.64 -14.74
N LEU A 353 13.79 2.60 -14.36
CA LEU A 353 13.95 3.87 -15.08
C LEU A 353 14.57 3.66 -16.47
N ASP A 354 15.51 2.72 -16.61
CA ASP A 354 16.08 2.31 -17.89
C ASP A 354 14.99 1.72 -18.81
N ALA A 355 14.09 0.89 -18.26
CA ALA A 355 12.97 0.32 -19.00
C ALA A 355 11.94 1.39 -19.43
N VAL A 356 11.61 2.35 -18.56
CA VAL A 356 10.76 3.50 -18.91
C VAL A 356 11.41 4.36 -20.00
N GLU A 357 12.71 4.62 -19.90
CA GLU A 357 13.46 5.38 -20.91
C GLU A 357 13.48 4.67 -22.27
N ALA A 358 13.62 3.34 -22.28
CA ALA A 358 13.52 2.53 -23.48
C ALA A 358 12.13 2.62 -24.13
N ALA A 359 11.06 2.51 -23.33
CA ALA A 359 9.68 2.66 -23.82
C ALA A 359 9.45 4.05 -24.43
N ARG A 360 9.93 5.12 -23.78
CA ARG A 360 9.84 6.49 -24.30
C ARG A 360 10.62 6.68 -25.60
N ARG A 361 11.77 6.01 -25.74
CA ARG A 361 12.55 6.02 -26.99
C ARG A 361 11.86 5.26 -28.12
N ALA A 362 11.19 4.14 -27.81
CA ALA A 362 10.51 3.30 -28.79
C ALA A 362 9.17 3.90 -29.25
N ASN A 363 8.36 4.40 -28.31
CA ASN A 363 6.97 4.78 -28.54
C ASN A 363 6.73 6.30 -28.54
N GLY A 364 7.72 7.09 -28.08
CA GLY A 364 7.57 8.52 -27.83
C GLY A 364 6.96 8.83 -26.45
N PRO A 365 6.67 10.12 -26.16
CA PRO A 365 5.92 10.50 -24.96
C PRO A 365 4.54 9.83 -24.95
N SER A 366 4.15 9.28 -23.81
CA SER A 366 2.83 8.66 -23.63
C SER A 366 2.20 9.10 -22.30
N GLU A 367 0.88 8.97 -22.23
CA GLU A 367 0.08 9.26 -21.03
C GLU A 367 -0.11 8.00 -20.17
N THR A 368 0.77 7.00 -20.25
CA THR A 368 0.67 5.75 -19.45
C THR A 368 1.04 5.93 -17.99
N ARG A 369 1.67 7.06 -17.61
CA ARG A 369 1.98 7.45 -16.22
C ARG A 369 2.69 6.34 -15.43
N PRO A 370 3.84 5.80 -15.90
CA PRO A 370 4.56 4.75 -15.18
C PRO A 370 4.96 5.25 -13.79
N HIS A 371 4.95 4.36 -12.81
CA HIS A 371 5.26 4.73 -11.43
C HIS A 371 5.96 3.60 -10.68
N LEU A 372 6.87 3.98 -9.81
CA LEU A 372 7.71 3.07 -9.02
C LEU A 372 7.32 3.24 -7.55
N ALA A 373 7.04 2.12 -6.89
CA ALA A 373 6.66 2.04 -5.49
C ALA A 373 7.85 1.77 -4.58
N HIS A 374 7.67 2.11 -3.29
CA HIS A 374 8.59 1.89 -2.17
C HIS A 374 9.78 2.84 -2.18
N LEU A 375 10.68 2.70 -3.15
CA LEU A 375 11.83 3.60 -3.34
C LEU A 375 12.65 3.75 -2.04
N GLN A 376 12.87 2.64 -1.34
CA GLN A 376 13.59 2.62 -0.06
C GLN A 376 15.00 3.14 -0.24
N VAL A 377 15.73 2.69 -1.26
CA VAL A 377 17.07 3.19 -1.62
C VAL A 377 17.04 3.68 -3.07
N VAL A 378 17.37 4.95 -3.28
CA VAL A 378 17.48 5.53 -4.62
C VAL A 378 18.87 6.13 -4.81
N HIS A 379 19.54 5.75 -5.88
CA HIS A 379 20.83 6.35 -6.21
C HIS A 379 20.64 7.84 -6.60
N PRO A 380 21.50 8.77 -6.14
CA PRO A 380 21.33 10.21 -6.43
C PRO A 380 21.23 10.55 -7.92
N ASP A 381 21.99 9.84 -8.77
CA ASP A 381 21.94 10.03 -10.24
C ASP A 381 20.58 9.65 -10.85
N ASP A 382 19.81 8.81 -10.17
CA ASP A 382 18.50 8.34 -10.63
C ASP A 382 17.34 9.26 -10.19
N VAL A 383 17.51 10.06 -9.13
CA VAL A 383 16.52 11.03 -8.65
C VAL A 383 15.99 11.98 -9.75
N PRO A 384 16.83 12.72 -10.52
CA PRO A 384 16.34 13.62 -11.57
C PRO A 384 15.73 12.89 -12.78
N ARG A 385 15.91 11.56 -12.90
CA ARG A 385 15.35 10.79 -14.01
C ARG A 385 13.84 10.67 -13.90
N PHE A 386 13.27 10.63 -12.69
CA PHE A 386 11.81 10.57 -12.49
C PHE A 386 11.10 11.71 -13.23
N ALA A 387 11.52 12.95 -12.98
CA ALA A 387 10.99 14.13 -13.65
C ALA A 387 11.24 14.10 -15.17
N ARG A 388 12.47 13.76 -15.58
CA ARG A 388 12.85 13.71 -17.00
C ARG A 388 12.04 12.70 -17.82
N LEU A 389 11.75 11.54 -17.24
CA LEU A 389 11.05 10.44 -17.90
C LEU A 389 9.53 10.49 -17.71
N GLY A 390 9.03 11.40 -16.87
CA GLY A 390 7.61 11.45 -16.49
C GLY A 390 7.17 10.28 -15.61
N ALA A 391 8.11 9.62 -14.93
CA ALA A 391 7.81 8.56 -13.97
C ALA A 391 7.39 9.17 -12.63
N THR A 392 6.35 8.62 -12.01
CA THR A 392 5.88 9.07 -10.69
C THR A 392 6.55 8.25 -9.59
N ALA A 393 7.01 8.91 -8.55
CA ALA A 393 7.48 8.25 -7.33
C ALA A 393 6.29 7.97 -6.43
N THR A 394 5.91 6.70 -6.29
CA THR A 394 4.87 6.25 -5.35
C THR A 394 5.57 5.89 -4.05
N VAL A 395 5.36 6.70 -3.02
CA VAL A 395 6.06 6.56 -1.74
C VAL A 395 5.16 5.89 -0.70
N GLN A 396 5.77 5.22 0.28
CA GLN A 396 5.10 4.64 1.45
C GLN A 396 5.63 5.40 2.68
N PRO A 397 5.07 6.58 3.00
CA PRO A 397 5.69 7.47 3.98
C PRO A 397 5.89 6.87 5.37
N LEU A 398 5.01 5.95 5.79
CA LEU A 398 5.08 5.31 7.10
C LEU A 398 6.38 4.57 7.36
N TRP A 399 7.04 4.07 6.31
CA TRP A 399 8.27 3.30 6.42
C TRP A 399 9.51 4.18 6.63
N ALA A 400 9.35 5.50 6.49
CA ALA A 400 10.44 6.46 6.49
C ALA A 400 10.71 7.09 7.86
N ALA A 401 10.81 6.23 8.88
CA ALA A 401 11.11 6.58 10.27
C ALA A 401 12.10 5.57 10.88
N HIS A 402 12.67 5.92 12.03
CA HIS A 402 13.35 4.95 12.88
C HIS A 402 12.32 4.02 13.52
N GLU A 403 12.49 2.72 13.32
CA GLU A 403 11.80 1.62 14.01
C GLU A 403 12.77 0.43 14.12
N PRO A 404 12.59 -0.53 15.04
CA PRO A 404 13.50 -1.66 15.19
C PRO A 404 13.81 -2.40 13.88
N GLN A 405 12.82 -2.58 13.00
CA GLN A 405 13.04 -3.14 11.66
C GLN A 405 14.05 -2.31 10.84
N MET A 406 13.91 -0.99 10.81
CA MET A 406 14.87 -0.08 10.13
C MET A 406 16.26 -0.12 10.78
N ASP A 407 16.32 -0.05 12.11
CA ASP A 407 17.57 0.13 12.86
C ASP A 407 18.39 -1.15 13.02
N GLU A 408 17.71 -2.29 13.14
CA GLU A 408 18.35 -3.58 13.39
C GLU A 408 18.52 -4.41 12.11
N LEU A 409 17.55 -4.36 11.18
CA LEU A 409 17.51 -5.24 10.01
C LEU A 409 17.92 -4.56 8.69
N THR A 410 17.98 -3.22 8.64
CA THR A 410 18.25 -2.50 7.39
C THR A 410 19.53 -1.65 7.44
N ILE A 411 19.61 -0.66 8.33
CA ILE A 411 20.73 0.30 8.37
C ILE A 411 22.12 -0.39 8.47
N PRO A 412 22.32 -1.39 9.35
CA PRO A 412 23.62 -2.05 9.48
C PRO A 412 24.09 -2.73 8.19
N PHE A 413 23.14 -3.31 7.43
CA PHE A 413 23.42 -4.09 6.23
C PHE A 413 23.53 -3.22 4.97
N LEU A 414 22.94 -2.01 4.96
CA LEU A 414 23.15 -1.02 3.90
C LEU A 414 24.48 -0.26 4.08
N GLY A 415 24.92 -0.05 5.32
CA GLY A 415 26.06 0.80 5.62
C GLY A 415 25.75 2.31 5.52
N PRO A 416 26.63 3.16 6.07
CA PRO A 416 26.31 4.55 6.37
C PRO A 416 25.98 5.39 5.12
N GLU A 417 26.64 5.13 3.99
CA GLU A 417 26.44 5.91 2.77
C GLU A 417 25.05 5.71 2.16
N ARG A 418 24.59 4.44 2.05
CA ARG A 418 23.28 4.11 1.49
C ARG A 418 22.16 4.36 2.49
N ALA A 419 22.41 4.07 3.77
CA ALA A 419 21.47 4.39 4.84
C ALA A 419 21.12 5.89 4.86
N ALA A 420 22.07 6.77 4.53
CA ALA A 420 21.86 8.23 4.44
C ALA A 420 21.04 8.70 3.23
N ARG A 421 20.59 7.80 2.35
CA ARG A 421 19.85 8.12 1.12
C ARG A 421 18.48 7.45 1.06
N GLN A 422 18.02 6.90 2.18
CA GLN A 422 16.77 6.16 2.23
C GLN A 422 15.54 7.07 2.14
N TYR A 423 14.51 6.59 1.46
CA TYR A 423 13.23 7.28 1.26
C TYR A 423 13.40 8.78 0.93
N PRO A 424 14.03 9.12 -0.21
CA PRO A 424 14.48 10.48 -0.51
C PRO A 424 13.36 11.38 -1.05
N PHE A 425 12.27 11.52 -0.28
CA PHE A 425 11.06 12.23 -0.69
C PHE A 425 11.34 13.71 -1.00
N GLY A 426 12.11 14.38 -0.15
CA GLY A 426 12.52 15.77 -0.33
C GLY A 426 13.34 15.98 -1.60
N ALA A 427 14.30 15.09 -1.87
CA ALA A 427 15.12 15.17 -3.09
C ALA A 427 14.30 14.90 -4.37
N LEU A 428 13.42 13.89 -4.35
CA LEU A 428 12.52 13.59 -5.46
C LEU A 428 11.61 14.79 -5.77
N LEU A 429 10.96 15.36 -4.75
CA LEU A 429 10.11 16.53 -4.92
C LEU A 429 10.90 17.74 -5.45
N ALA A 430 12.08 18.01 -4.90
CA ALA A 430 12.93 19.12 -5.33
C ALA A 430 13.44 18.97 -6.78
N SER A 431 13.58 17.73 -7.27
CA SER A 431 13.95 17.45 -8.67
C SER A 431 12.83 17.73 -9.67
N GLY A 432 11.60 17.98 -9.19
CA GLY A 432 10.41 18.13 -10.01
C GLY A 432 9.67 16.81 -10.28
N ALA A 433 10.06 15.71 -9.60
CA ALA A 433 9.33 14.46 -9.70
C ALA A 433 7.94 14.62 -9.07
N ARG A 434 6.95 13.95 -9.65
CA ARG A 434 5.63 13.83 -9.03
C ARG A 434 5.71 12.78 -7.93
N LEU A 435 5.12 13.11 -6.77
CA LEU A 435 4.89 12.16 -5.70
C LEU A 435 3.43 11.70 -5.73
N ALA A 436 3.23 10.39 -5.63
CA ALA A 436 1.99 9.74 -5.19
C ALA A 436 2.28 9.00 -3.89
N ALA A 437 1.26 8.66 -3.09
CA ALA A 437 1.45 7.99 -1.82
C ALA A 437 0.53 6.77 -1.69
N GLY A 438 1.06 5.70 -1.12
CA GLY A 438 0.28 4.51 -0.80
C GLY A 438 0.66 3.97 0.58
N SER A 439 -0.19 3.10 1.11
CA SER A 439 0.01 2.48 2.43
C SER A 439 0.68 1.12 2.35
N ASP A 440 0.57 0.47 1.20
CA ASP A 440 0.84 -0.96 1.04
C ASP A 440 0.05 -1.83 2.03
N TRP A 441 -1.12 -1.37 2.47
CA TRP A 441 -1.92 -2.09 3.47
C TRP A 441 -2.34 -3.48 2.93
N PRO A 442 -2.10 -4.57 3.70
CA PRO A 442 -1.91 -4.60 5.14
C PRO A 442 -0.48 -4.54 5.71
N VAL A 443 0.54 -4.26 4.89
CA VAL A 443 1.93 -4.13 5.35
C VAL A 443 2.11 -2.99 6.36
N SER A 444 1.52 -1.84 6.09
CA SER A 444 1.45 -0.76 7.07
C SER A 444 0.04 -0.19 7.19
N SER A 445 -0.17 0.65 8.19
CA SER A 445 -1.48 1.27 8.43
C SER A 445 -1.98 2.00 7.17
N PRO A 446 -3.26 1.82 6.77
CA PRO A 446 -3.83 2.53 5.64
C PRO A 446 -4.21 3.98 5.98
N ASP A 447 -3.95 4.45 7.20
CA ASP A 447 -4.32 5.80 7.64
C ASP A 447 -3.40 6.86 6.99
N PRO A 448 -3.92 7.68 6.04
CA PRO A 448 -3.11 8.67 5.35
C PRO A 448 -2.52 9.71 6.31
N LEU A 449 -3.18 10.00 7.44
CA LEU A 449 -2.73 11.03 8.38
C LEU A 449 -1.48 10.59 9.15
N GLN A 450 -1.35 9.28 9.42
CA GLN A 450 -0.13 8.72 9.98
C GLN A 450 1.02 8.81 8.96
N GLY A 451 0.75 8.45 7.69
CA GLY A 451 1.76 8.60 6.63
C GLY A 451 2.16 10.05 6.39
N ILE A 452 1.21 10.99 6.37
CA ILE A 452 1.49 12.42 6.24
C ILE A 452 2.33 12.91 7.42
N HIS A 453 2.04 12.47 8.65
CA HIS A 453 2.87 12.81 9.80
C HIS A 453 4.32 12.36 9.62
N VAL A 454 4.57 11.11 9.18
CA VAL A 454 5.94 10.63 8.95
C VAL A 454 6.61 11.37 7.78
N ALA A 455 5.89 11.68 6.71
CA ALA A 455 6.44 12.48 5.59
C ALA A 455 6.94 13.86 6.03
N VAL A 456 6.23 14.49 6.98
CA VAL A 456 6.51 15.84 7.47
C VAL A 456 7.55 15.84 8.59
N ASN A 457 7.45 14.90 9.53
CA ASN A 457 8.24 14.90 10.76
C ASN A 457 9.40 13.92 10.74
N ARG A 458 9.32 12.86 9.91
CA ARG A 458 10.27 11.74 9.84
C ARG A 458 10.45 11.01 11.18
N VAL A 459 9.36 10.91 11.92
CA VAL A 459 9.22 10.19 13.18
C VAL A 459 7.88 9.44 13.11
N GLY A 460 7.82 8.23 13.66
CA GLY A 460 6.60 7.43 13.69
C GLY A 460 5.50 8.08 14.54
N PRO A 461 4.21 7.79 14.28
CA PRO A 461 3.06 8.39 14.99
C PRO A 461 3.10 8.29 16.52
N ASP A 462 3.61 7.18 17.05
CA ASP A 462 3.73 6.88 18.48
C ASP A 462 5.18 7.03 19.00
N GLY A 463 6.11 7.47 18.14
CA GLY A 463 7.55 7.37 18.38
C GLY A 463 8.15 8.62 19.00
N ASP A 464 9.08 8.43 19.93
CA ASP A 464 10.04 9.43 20.41
C ASP A 464 11.44 9.22 19.81
N ALA A 465 11.53 8.33 18.81
CA ALA A 465 12.76 8.02 18.11
C ALA A 465 13.39 9.28 17.46
N PRO A 466 14.71 9.28 17.23
CA PRO A 466 15.38 10.35 16.50
C PRO A 466 14.70 10.62 15.16
N VAL A 467 14.89 11.83 14.63
CA VAL A 467 14.37 12.19 13.31
C VAL A 467 15.16 11.45 12.23
N PHE A 468 14.47 10.65 11.42
CA PHE A 468 15.09 9.84 10.37
C PHE A 468 15.35 10.67 9.09
N LEU A 469 16.60 11.04 8.82
CA LEU A 469 17.02 11.81 7.63
C LEU A 469 16.19 13.11 7.44
N PRO A 470 16.33 14.10 8.34
CA PRO A 470 15.50 15.31 8.38
C PRO A 470 15.48 16.12 7.07
N GLU A 471 16.53 16.05 6.26
CA GLU A 471 16.64 16.70 4.97
C GLU A 471 15.67 16.12 3.91
N GLN A 472 15.11 14.93 4.14
CA GLN A 472 14.13 14.30 3.27
C GLN A 472 12.67 14.60 3.65
N ARG A 473 12.44 15.46 4.65
CA ARG A 473 11.10 15.96 5.00
C ARG A 473 10.46 16.68 3.81
N ILE A 474 9.14 16.53 3.68
CA ILE A 474 8.33 17.33 2.76
C ILE A 474 7.30 18.13 3.55
N GLY A 475 6.85 19.28 3.00
CA GLY A 475 5.84 20.09 3.67
C GLY A 475 4.45 19.43 3.69
N LEU A 476 3.62 19.77 4.68
CA LEU A 476 2.26 19.22 4.85
C LEU A 476 1.41 19.32 3.57
N ALA A 477 1.45 20.46 2.87
CA ALA A 477 0.73 20.62 1.60
C ALA A 477 1.21 19.64 0.51
N ALA A 478 2.51 19.36 0.43
CA ALA A 478 3.07 18.42 -0.53
C ALA A 478 2.69 16.97 -0.16
N ALA A 479 2.72 16.62 1.14
CA ALA A 479 2.28 15.31 1.62
C ALA A 479 0.78 15.07 1.37
N LEU A 480 -0.08 16.06 1.64
CA LEU A 480 -1.50 16.02 1.30
C LEU A 480 -1.71 15.89 -0.21
N THR A 481 -0.93 16.60 -1.02
CA THR A 481 -0.99 16.49 -2.48
C THR A 481 -0.64 15.08 -2.94
N ALA A 482 0.39 14.44 -2.36
CA ALA A 482 0.77 13.07 -2.69
C ALA A 482 -0.38 12.08 -2.44
N TYR A 483 -1.07 12.20 -1.30
CA TYR A 483 -2.24 11.38 -0.95
C TYR A 483 -3.56 11.81 -1.64
N THR A 484 -3.56 12.88 -2.43
CA THR A 484 -4.77 13.36 -3.15
C THR A 484 -4.49 13.47 -4.64
N ALA A 485 -4.14 14.65 -5.16
CA ALA A 485 -3.93 14.87 -6.59
C ALA A 485 -2.79 14.02 -7.20
N GLY A 486 -1.75 13.70 -6.43
CA GLY A 486 -0.65 12.83 -6.85
C GLY A 486 -1.11 11.40 -7.08
N SER A 487 -1.84 10.85 -6.12
CA SER A 487 -2.42 9.50 -6.22
C SER A 487 -3.58 9.43 -7.23
N ALA A 488 -4.38 10.49 -7.35
CA ALA A 488 -5.38 10.64 -8.41
C ALA A 488 -4.76 10.65 -9.82
N TYR A 489 -3.57 11.22 -9.97
CA TYR A 489 -2.85 11.20 -11.24
C TYR A 489 -2.45 9.77 -11.63
N VAL A 490 -1.86 8.97 -10.74
CA VAL A 490 -1.52 7.58 -11.10
C VAL A 490 -2.77 6.72 -11.30
N ASN A 491 -3.85 6.97 -10.56
CA ASN A 491 -5.15 6.29 -10.75
C ASN A 491 -5.93 6.74 -12.00
N HIS A 492 -5.41 7.68 -12.80
CA HIS A 492 -6.12 8.28 -13.96
C HIS A 492 -7.49 8.89 -13.60
N LEU A 493 -7.58 9.50 -12.41
CA LEU A 493 -8.77 10.16 -11.89
C LEU A 493 -8.57 11.68 -11.86
N ASP A 494 -8.27 12.29 -13.01
CA ASP A 494 -7.89 13.72 -13.12
C ASP A 494 -8.97 14.71 -12.67
N ASP A 495 -10.22 14.27 -12.57
CA ASP A 495 -11.35 15.03 -12.03
C ASP A 495 -11.58 14.80 -10.53
N THR A 496 -10.67 14.13 -9.83
CA THR A 496 -10.65 13.96 -8.36
C THR A 496 -9.36 14.55 -7.74
N GLY A 497 -9.16 14.40 -6.44
CA GLY A 497 -7.92 14.80 -5.76
C GLY A 497 -7.75 16.32 -5.58
N ARG A 498 -8.78 17.12 -5.91
CA ARG A 498 -8.83 18.58 -5.75
C ARG A 498 -10.26 19.05 -5.46
N VAL A 499 -10.39 20.13 -4.70
CA VAL A 499 -11.68 20.81 -4.48
C VAL A 499 -11.74 22.04 -5.39
N CYS A 500 -12.36 21.89 -6.56
CA CYS A 500 -12.61 22.98 -7.51
C CYS A 500 -13.86 22.69 -8.33
N ALA A 501 -14.46 23.72 -8.94
CA ALA A 501 -15.62 23.54 -9.81
C ALA A 501 -15.33 22.53 -10.94
N GLY A 502 -16.27 21.62 -11.19
CA GLY A 502 -16.17 20.54 -12.15
C GLY A 502 -15.53 19.26 -11.63
N ALA A 503 -14.79 19.29 -10.50
CA ALA A 503 -14.25 18.08 -9.88
C ALA A 503 -15.37 17.21 -9.30
N LEU A 504 -15.15 15.90 -9.25
CA LEU A 504 -16.01 14.97 -8.52
C LEU A 504 -16.01 15.31 -7.03
N ALA A 505 -17.17 15.18 -6.40
CA ALA A 505 -17.37 15.40 -4.97
C ALA A 505 -16.89 14.19 -4.15
N ASP A 506 -15.64 13.80 -4.35
CA ASP A 506 -14.88 12.90 -3.48
C ASP A 506 -14.21 13.77 -2.41
N LEU A 507 -14.79 13.83 -1.21
CA LEU A 507 -14.47 14.83 -0.20
C LEU A 507 -14.32 14.19 1.18
N VAL A 508 -13.43 14.75 1.98
CA VAL A 508 -13.23 14.36 3.38
C VAL A 508 -13.36 15.58 4.27
N VAL A 509 -13.95 15.38 5.45
CA VAL A 509 -13.93 16.34 6.56
C VAL A 509 -13.09 15.74 7.67
N LEU A 510 -12.09 16.48 8.16
CA LEU A 510 -11.27 16.07 9.30
C LEU A 510 -11.85 16.61 10.61
N ASP A 511 -11.58 15.96 11.74
CA ASP A 511 -12.00 16.43 13.07
C ASP A 511 -11.35 17.76 13.48
N ARG A 512 -10.18 18.05 12.90
CA ARG A 512 -9.39 19.27 13.11
C ARG A 512 -8.66 19.69 11.84
N ASP A 513 -8.08 20.87 11.90
CA ASP A 513 -7.27 21.43 10.82
C ASP A 513 -5.76 21.21 11.10
N PRO A 514 -5.09 20.29 10.39
CA PRO A 514 -3.69 19.94 10.66
C PRO A 514 -2.69 21.07 10.35
N PHE A 515 -3.11 22.15 9.68
CA PHE A 515 -2.27 23.32 9.46
C PHE A 515 -2.38 24.36 10.59
N ALA A 516 -3.39 24.25 11.46
CA ALA A 516 -3.62 25.19 12.56
C ALA A 516 -2.90 24.78 13.85
N GLY A 517 -2.59 23.49 14.00
CA GLY A 517 -1.89 22.92 15.15
C GLY A 517 -0.39 22.68 14.91
N PRO A 518 0.33 22.18 15.91
CA PRO A 518 1.71 21.73 15.76
C PRO A 518 1.80 20.52 14.81
N LEU A 519 2.90 20.40 14.07
CA LEU A 519 3.06 19.34 13.06
C LEU A 519 3.16 17.94 13.70
N GLU A 520 3.59 17.89 14.96
CA GLU A 520 3.67 16.70 15.78
C GLU A 520 2.28 16.08 16.03
N GLU A 521 1.21 16.89 15.98
CA GLU A 521 -0.16 16.42 16.20
C GLU A 521 -0.86 15.91 14.92
N ILE A 522 -0.21 15.96 13.75
CA ILE A 522 -0.83 15.54 12.47
C ILE A 522 -1.43 14.13 12.57
N ALA A 523 -0.70 13.16 13.13
CA ALA A 523 -1.17 11.77 13.25
C ALA A 523 -2.34 11.59 14.23
N SER A 524 -2.64 12.60 15.06
CA SER A 524 -3.81 12.60 15.95
C SER A 524 -5.08 13.12 15.28
N THR A 525 -4.97 13.65 14.06
CA THR A 525 -6.13 14.04 13.25
C THR A 525 -6.94 12.80 12.88
N ARG A 526 -8.26 12.94 12.79
CA ARG A 526 -9.19 11.84 12.46
C ARG A 526 -10.13 12.28 11.35
N VAL A 527 -10.62 11.32 10.58
CA VAL A 527 -11.66 11.57 9.58
C VAL A 527 -13.03 11.59 10.27
N ALA A 528 -13.76 12.69 10.06
CA ALA A 528 -15.12 12.87 10.57
C ALA A 528 -16.17 12.37 9.57
N LEU A 529 -16.00 12.73 8.29
CA LEU A 529 -16.93 12.40 7.20
C LEU A 529 -16.16 12.03 5.93
N THR A 530 -16.72 11.15 5.12
CA THR A 530 -16.20 10.83 3.79
C THR A 530 -17.33 10.72 2.79
N TYR A 531 -17.12 11.37 1.64
CA TYR A 531 -18.06 11.41 0.53
C TYR A 531 -17.38 10.88 -0.72
N VAL A 532 -18.13 10.11 -1.52
CA VAL A 532 -17.70 9.63 -2.84
C VAL A 532 -18.76 10.01 -3.85
N GLY A 533 -18.41 10.86 -4.81
CA GLY A 533 -19.37 11.40 -5.79
C GLY A 533 -20.59 12.07 -5.13
N GLY A 534 -20.39 12.82 -4.05
CA GLY A 534 -21.45 13.52 -3.33
C GLY A 534 -22.27 12.66 -2.36
N GLU A 535 -22.09 11.34 -2.36
CA GLU A 535 -22.77 10.44 -1.42
C GLU A 535 -21.90 10.19 -0.18
N ARG A 536 -22.50 10.33 1.02
CA ARG A 536 -21.80 10.04 2.28
C ARG A 536 -21.60 8.53 2.45
N VAL A 537 -20.34 8.09 2.42
CA VAL A 537 -19.95 6.68 2.61
C VAL A 537 -19.45 6.37 4.02
N TYR A 538 -19.10 7.42 4.78
CA TYR A 538 -18.69 7.29 6.18
C TYR A 538 -19.08 8.54 6.99
N ALA A 539 -19.45 8.30 8.24
CA ALA A 539 -19.58 9.30 9.28
C ALA A 539 -19.11 8.70 10.61
N ALA A 540 -18.22 9.40 11.30
CA ALA A 540 -17.81 9.03 12.65
C ALA A 540 -19.00 9.14 13.62
N ALA A 541 -19.07 8.23 14.60
CA ALA A 541 -20.19 8.18 15.54
C ALA A 541 -20.27 9.43 16.44
N GLU A 542 -19.15 10.08 16.74
CA GLU A 542 -19.05 11.25 17.63
C GLU A 542 -17.88 12.19 17.23
N VAL A 543 -18.06 13.00 16.17
CA VAL A 543 -17.13 14.10 15.82
C VAL A 543 -17.86 15.40 15.51
#